data_AF-A0A1K2BS00-F1
#
_entry.id   AF-A0A1K2BS00-F1
#
_cell.length_a   1.000
_cell.length_b   1.000
_cell.length_c   1.000
_cell.angle_alpha   90.00
_cell.angle_beta   90.00
_cell.angle_gamma   90.00
#
_symmetry.space_group_name_H-M   'P 1'
#
loop_
_entity.id
_entity.type
_entity.pdbx_description
1 polymer ?
#
loop_
_entity_poly.entity_id
_entity_poly.type
_entity_poly.pdbx_seq_one_letter_code
_entity_poly.pdbx_strand_id
1 'polypeptide(L)'
;MSSRAEINAALAKLKKLAPAGYFIGLHIRFAAPLMQFQTYNKEWAQRYSERAYALRDPTIAWGFSTTGACRWSVLPIPDPFSILQDAADHGLHYGLVVAHGPIKSRTIAAFAHDKREFTDDEIDVISATLRRLHEITEPPESLTKAQQEALRCIAEGDRHAAAAAKLGITESAFKARLISARERLMARTTAEALQRAKDYRLL
;
A
#
# COMPACT_ATOMS: atom_id res chain seq x y z
N MET A 1 0.91 -15.52 -11.09
CA MET A 1 1.70 -14.65 -11.99
C MET A 1 0.91 -13.46 -12.58
N SER A 2 -0.43 -13.42 -12.48
CA SER A 2 -1.29 -12.35 -13.04
C SER A 2 -1.20 -10.98 -12.35
N SER A 3 -1.12 -10.94 -11.02
CA SER A 3 -1.32 -9.69 -10.25
C SER A 3 -0.26 -8.60 -10.50
N ARG A 4 1.01 -8.96 -10.73
CA ARG A 4 2.08 -7.95 -10.91
C ARG A 4 1.95 -7.19 -12.23
N ALA A 5 1.57 -7.87 -13.30
CA ALA A 5 1.34 -7.23 -14.60
C ALA A 5 0.13 -6.29 -14.53
N GLU A 6 -0.94 -6.72 -13.87
CA GLU A 6 -2.14 -5.90 -13.61
C GLU A 6 -1.81 -4.65 -12.78
N ILE A 7 -1.04 -4.79 -11.70
CA ILE A 7 -0.57 -3.64 -10.89
C ILE A 7 0.25 -2.67 -11.75
N ASN A 8 1.21 -3.16 -12.52
CA ASN A 8 2.05 -2.31 -13.37
C ASN A 8 1.23 -1.55 -14.43
N ALA A 9 0.25 -2.21 -15.05
CA ALA A 9 -0.65 -1.60 -16.02
C ALA A 9 -1.51 -0.50 -15.38
N ALA A 10 -2.04 -0.75 -14.18
CA ALA A 10 -2.80 0.24 -13.42
C ALA A 10 -1.95 1.46 -13.04
N LEU A 11 -0.73 1.25 -12.54
CA LEU A 11 0.21 2.33 -12.21
C LEU A 11 0.61 3.14 -13.44
N ALA A 12 0.84 2.48 -14.58
CA ALA A 12 1.14 3.17 -15.84
C ALA A 12 -0.04 4.04 -16.32
N LYS A 13 -1.28 3.57 -16.12
CA LYS A 13 -2.49 4.35 -16.41
C LYS A 13 -2.60 5.58 -15.50
N LEU A 14 -2.43 5.40 -14.19
CA LEU A 14 -2.47 6.50 -13.21
C LEU A 14 -1.37 7.55 -13.48
N LYS A 15 -0.17 7.12 -13.87
CA LYS A 15 0.92 8.03 -14.25
C LYS A 15 0.58 8.96 -15.42
N LYS A 16 -0.25 8.52 -16.36
CA LYS A 16 -0.68 9.37 -17.49
C LYS A 16 -1.65 10.47 -17.05
N LEU A 17 -2.46 10.21 -16.03
CA LEU A 17 -3.46 11.14 -15.52
C LEU A 17 -2.88 12.14 -14.50
N ALA A 18 -1.79 11.76 -13.81
CA ALA A 18 -1.13 12.58 -12.79
C ALA A 18 0.30 12.94 -13.24
N PRO A 19 0.47 13.92 -14.16
CA PRO A 19 1.76 14.24 -14.76
C PRO A 19 2.78 14.80 -13.76
N ALA A 20 2.33 15.43 -12.66
CA ALA A 20 3.21 15.93 -11.59
C ALA A 20 3.55 14.83 -10.56
N GLY A 21 2.98 13.64 -10.71
CA GLY A 21 3.23 12.47 -9.88
C GLY A 21 2.10 12.17 -8.90
N TYR A 22 2.29 11.11 -8.13
CA TYR A 22 1.35 10.63 -7.13
C TYR A 22 2.05 9.91 -5.98
N PHE A 23 1.32 9.73 -4.90
CA PHE A 23 1.57 8.77 -3.83
C PHE A 23 0.37 7.83 -3.70
N ILE A 24 0.61 6.54 -3.51
CA ILE A 24 -0.43 5.54 -3.24
C ILE A 24 0.05 4.66 -2.10
N GLY A 25 -0.69 4.64 -0.99
CA GLY A 25 -0.54 3.68 0.10
C GLY A 25 -1.70 2.68 0.06
N LEU A 26 -1.42 1.44 -0.33
CA LEU A 26 -2.41 0.35 -0.39
C LEU A 26 -2.51 -0.38 0.95
N HIS A 27 -3.74 -0.65 1.38
CA HIS A 27 -4.07 -1.39 2.61
C HIS A 27 -3.28 -0.90 3.84
N ILE A 28 -3.38 0.37 4.17
CA ILE A 28 -2.76 0.94 5.37
C ILE A 28 -3.32 0.24 6.61
N ARG A 29 -2.41 -0.41 7.35
CA ARG A 29 -2.66 -1.14 8.59
C ARG A 29 -1.61 -0.70 9.60
N PHE A 30 -2.03 -0.46 10.85
CA PHE A 30 -1.11 -0.06 11.93
C PHE A 30 -0.17 1.10 11.54
N ALA A 31 -0.72 2.11 10.87
CA ALA A 31 -0.01 3.29 10.37
C ALA A 31 1.01 3.06 9.22
N ALA A 32 1.06 1.88 8.59
CA ALA A 32 1.93 1.61 7.44
C ALA A 32 1.15 0.96 6.27
N PRO A 33 1.40 1.38 5.01
CA PRO A 33 0.86 0.70 3.84
C PRO A 33 1.55 -0.65 3.62
N LEU A 34 0.81 -1.64 3.11
CA LEU A 34 1.41 -2.91 2.69
C LEU A 34 2.20 -2.78 1.41
N MET A 35 1.76 -1.86 0.54
CA MET A 35 2.46 -1.51 -0.68
C MET A 35 2.36 0.00 -0.85
N GLN A 36 3.49 0.61 -1.16
CA GLN A 36 3.60 2.04 -1.43
C GLN A 36 4.16 2.26 -2.82
N PHE A 37 3.56 3.19 -3.55
CA PHE A 37 4.06 3.68 -4.83
C PHE A 37 4.13 5.20 -4.81
N GLN A 38 5.25 5.76 -5.27
CA GLN A 38 5.44 7.20 -5.32
C GLN A 38 6.19 7.61 -6.59
N THR A 39 5.71 8.67 -7.23
CA THR A 39 6.27 9.21 -8.48
C THR A 39 6.48 10.72 -8.45
N TYR A 40 6.23 11.38 -7.31
CA TYR A 40 6.58 12.78 -7.10
C TYR A 40 8.06 13.04 -7.36
N ASN A 41 8.38 14.30 -7.70
CA ASN A 41 9.76 14.73 -7.86
C ASN A 41 10.57 14.48 -6.57
N LYS A 42 11.88 14.27 -6.71
CA LYS A 42 12.76 13.87 -5.59
C LYS A 42 12.84 14.94 -4.50
N GLU A 43 12.82 16.20 -4.87
CA GLU A 43 12.91 17.33 -3.95
C GLU A 43 11.73 17.34 -3.00
N TRP A 44 10.50 17.27 -3.53
CA TRP A 44 9.29 17.15 -2.73
C TRP A 44 9.27 15.89 -1.87
N ALA A 45 9.66 14.74 -2.44
CA ALA A 45 9.70 13.48 -1.71
C ALA A 45 10.63 13.55 -0.48
N GLN A 46 11.82 14.13 -0.66
CA GLN A 46 12.80 14.32 0.41
C GLN A 46 12.26 15.28 1.47
N ARG A 47 11.77 16.45 1.06
CA ARG A 47 11.21 17.45 1.97
C ARG A 47 10.06 16.91 2.81
N TYR A 48 9.15 16.18 2.18
CA TYR A 48 8.01 15.55 2.84
C TYR A 48 8.46 14.56 3.93
N SER A 49 9.51 13.77 3.63
CA SER A 49 10.09 12.82 4.58
C SER A 49 10.81 13.51 5.74
N GLU A 50 11.69 14.47 5.45
CA GLU A 50 12.49 15.19 6.46
C GLU A 50 11.62 15.92 7.48
N ARG A 51 10.47 16.44 7.04
CA ARG A 51 9.52 17.16 7.90
C ARG A 51 8.46 16.25 8.54
N ALA A 52 8.54 14.94 8.31
CA ALA A 52 7.57 13.96 8.78
C ALA A 52 6.11 14.36 8.47
N TYR A 53 5.88 14.90 7.26
CA TYR A 53 4.56 15.43 6.87
C TYR A 53 3.46 14.36 6.90
N ALA A 54 3.79 13.07 6.72
CA ALA A 54 2.84 11.98 6.83
C ALA A 54 1.99 12.00 8.12
N LEU A 55 2.53 12.52 9.23
CA LEU A 55 1.84 12.59 10.53
C LEU A 55 0.86 13.77 10.64
N ARG A 56 0.91 14.72 9.70
CA ARG A 56 0.23 16.02 9.78
C ARG A 56 -0.48 16.39 8.47
N ASP A 57 -0.35 15.56 7.44
CA ASP A 57 -0.87 15.81 6.10
C ASP A 57 -2.40 15.79 6.10
N PRO A 58 -3.05 16.90 5.68
CA PRO A 58 -4.50 17.00 5.66
C PRO A 58 -5.14 16.01 4.67
N THR A 59 -4.44 15.59 3.61
CA THR A 59 -4.92 14.59 2.64
C THR A 59 -4.97 13.20 3.27
N ILE A 60 -3.97 12.85 4.08
CA ILE A 60 -3.96 11.58 4.83
C ILE A 60 -5.06 11.59 5.90
N ALA A 61 -5.20 12.69 6.63
CA ALA A 61 -6.26 12.85 7.63
C ALA A 61 -7.66 12.71 7.01
N TRP A 62 -7.89 13.35 5.85
CA TRP A 62 -9.14 13.19 5.10
C TRP A 62 -9.37 11.74 4.67
N GLY A 63 -8.33 11.08 4.13
CA GLY A 63 -8.43 9.71 3.65
C GLY A 63 -8.66 8.66 4.74
N PHE A 64 -8.33 8.95 5.99
CA PHE A 64 -8.75 8.13 7.13
C PHE A 64 -10.16 8.45 7.62
N SER A 65 -10.62 9.69 7.43
CA SER A 65 -11.92 10.16 7.90
C SER A 65 -13.09 9.73 7.01
N THR A 66 -12.86 9.52 5.71
CA THR A 66 -13.92 9.16 4.76
C THR A 66 -13.43 8.29 3.58
N THR A 67 -14.36 7.87 2.72
CA THR A 67 -14.11 7.26 1.40
C THR A 67 -14.55 8.19 0.28
N GLY A 68 -13.96 8.04 -0.89
CA GLY A 68 -14.34 8.78 -2.10
C GLY A 68 -13.14 9.53 -2.66
N ALA A 69 -13.41 10.64 -3.33
CA ALA A 69 -12.39 11.51 -3.90
C ALA A 69 -12.65 12.98 -3.52
N CYS A 70 -11.59 13.76 -3.36
CA CYS A 70 -11.66 15.18 -3.05
C CYS A 70 -10.47 15.94 -3.67
N ARG A 71 -10.75 17.03 -4.39
CA ARG A 71 -9.70 17.93 -4.89
C ARG A 71 -9.11 18.70 -3.71
N TRP A 72 -7.81 19.00 -3.75
CA TRP A 72 -7.12 19.73 -2.69
C TRP A 72 -7.71 21.13 -2.46
N SER A 73 -8.17 21.79 -3.53
CA SER A 73 -8.79 23.12 -3.48
C SER A 73 -10.08 23.21 -2.67
N VAL A 74 -10.75 22.08 -2.41
CA VAL A 74 -11.99 21.99 -1.62
C VAL A 74 -11.84 21.01 -0.44
N LEU A 75 -10.61 20.72 -0.03
CA LEU A 75 -10.34 19.79 1.06
C LEU A 75 -10.85 20.40 2.39
N PRO A 76 -11.77 19.73 3.10
CA PRO A 76 -12.40 20.30 4.30
C PRO A 76 -11.51 20.22 5.54
N ILE A 77 -10.39 19.50 5.47
CA ILE A 77 -9.46 19.34 6.59
C ILE A 77 -8.53 20.56 6.64
N PRO A 78 -8.44 21.28 7.78
CA PRO A 78 -7.50 22.38 7.92
C PRO A 78 -6.06 21.96 7.67
N ASP A 79 -5.26 22.84 7.06
CA ASP A 79 -3.84 22.66 6.81
C ASP A 79 -3.00 23.64 7.66
N PRO A 80 -2.92 23.48 8.99
CA PRO A 80 -2.24 24.43 9.87
C PRO A 80 -0.71 24.46 9.68
N PHE A 81 -0.16 23.48 8.97
CA PHE A 81 1.28 23.39 8.67
C PHE A 81 1.59 23.83 7.24
N SER A 82 0.60 24.31 6.49
CA SER A 82 0.73 24.78 5.12
C SER A 82 1.38 23.75 4.19
N ILE A 83 1.10 22.47 4.38
CA ILE A 83 1.68 21.36 3.61
C ILE A 83 1.24 21.43 2.14
N LEU A 84 -0.01 21.79 1.86
CA LEU A 84 -0.52 21.93 0.49
C LEU A 84 0.08 23.15 -0.21
N GLN A 85 0.32 24.24 0.53
CA GLN A 85 1.03 25.40 0.00
C GLN A 85 2.50 25.04 -0.30
N ASP A 86 3.16 24.34 0.62
CA ASP A 86 4.53 23.89 0.43
C ASP A 86 4.64 22.91 -0.76
N ALA A 87 3.64 22.04 -0.95
CA ALA A 87 3.53 21.19 -2.12
C ALA A 87 3.42 22.03 -3.41
N ALA A 88 2.59 23.07 -3.39
CA ALA A 88 2.43 24.01 -4.51
C ALA A 88 3.75 24.74 -4.82
N ASP A 89 4.51 25.15 -3.81
CA ASP A 89 5.83 25.79 -4.00
C ASP A 89 6.85 24.85 -4.67
N HIS A 90 6.61 23.53 -4.63
CA HIS A 90 7.40 22.49 -5.30
C HIS A 90 6.73 21.97 -6.60
N GLY A 91 5.81 22.74 -7.18
CA GLY A 91 5.16 22.46 -8.47
C GLY A 91 3.96 21.50 -8.41
N LEU A 92 3.45 21.19 -7.21
CA LEU A 92 2.27 20.34 -7.01
C LEU A 92 1.05 21.21 -6.69
N HIS A 93 0.61 22.02 -7.65
CA HIS A 93 -0.42 23.05 -7.41
C HIS A 93 -1.83 22.47 -7.31
N TYR A 94 -2.15 21.52 -8.19
CA TYR A 94 -3.47 20.94 -8.27
C TYR A 94 -3.38 19.49 -7.83
N GLY A 95 -4.26 19.06 -6.95
CA GLY A 95 -4.21 17.70 -6.47
C GLY A 95 -5.55 17.10 -6.12
N LEU A 96 -5.53 15.78 -6.03
CA LEU A 96 -6.68 14.93 -5.78
C LEU A 96 -6.29 13.91 -4.74
N VAL A 97 -7.04 13.84 -3.65
CA VAL A 97 -6.97 12.71 -2.70
C VAL A 97 -8.10 11.74 -2.98
N VAL A 98 -7.80 10.44 -2.95
CA VAL A 98 -8.77 9.36 -3.10
C VAL A 98 -8.57 8.34 -1.99
N ALA A 99 -9.67 7.94 -1.36
CA ALA A 99 -9.68 6.98 -0.26
C ALA A 99 -10.68 5.85 -0.51
N HIS A 100 -10.24 4.61 -0.31
CA HIS A 100 -11.04 3.41 -0.56
C HIS A 100 -10.78 2.29 0.48
N GLY A 101 -11.73 1.38 0.63
CA GLY A 101 -11.64 0.24 1.55
C GLY A 101 -12.09 0.55 2.99
N PRO A 102 -12.10 -0.45 3.88
CA PRO A 102 -12.45 -0.26 5.28
C PRO A 102 -11.29 0.38 6.08
N ILE A 103 -11.58 1.03 7.20
CA ILE A 103 -10.56 1.71 8.04
C ILE A 103 -9.43 0.78 8.51
N LYS A 104 -9.76 -0.50 8.78
CA LYS A 104 -8.81 -1.54 9.19
C LYS A 104 -7.80 -1.90 8.10
N SER A 105 -7.99 -1.44 6.87
CA SER A 105 -7.17 -1.76 5.70
C SER A 105 -7.33 -0.67 4.63
N ARG A 106 -7.17 0.60 5.02
CA ARG A 106 -7.51 1.75 4.17
C ARG A 106 -6.50 1.93 3.02
N THR A 107 -6.97 2.07 1.79
CA THR A 107 -6.13 2.63 0.70
C THR A 107 -6.31 4.13 0.64
N ILE A 108 -5.21 4.89 0.66
CA ILE A 108 -5.18 6.35 0.45
C ILE A 108 -4.20 6.64 -0.68
N ALA A 109 -4.60 7.50 -1.60
CA ALA A 109 -3.77 7.98 -2.68
C ALA A 109 -3.93 9.48 -2.86
N ALA A 110 -2.83 10.14 -3.19
CA ALA A 110 -2.79 11.54 -3.56
C ALA A 110 -2.17 11.66 -4.95
N PHE A 111 -2.81 12.40 -5.84
CA PHE A 111 -2.35 12.66 -7.22
C PHE A 111 -2.14 14.15 -7.39
N ALA A 112 -1.14 14.52 -8.16
CA ALA A 112 -0.87 15.90 -8.50
C ALA A 112 -0.88 16.12 -10.02
N HIS A 113 -1.32 17.32 -10.38
CA HIS A 113 -1.30 17.85 -11.73
C HIS A 113 -0.64 19.23 -11.69
N ASP A 114 0.20 19.53 -12.68
CA ASP A 114 1.02 20.75 -12.76
C ASP A 114 0.22 21.97 -13.25
N LYS A 115 -0.72 21.76 -14.18
CA LYS A 115 -1.39 22.85 -14.92
C LYS A 115 -2.84 23.13 -14.56
N ARG A 116 -3.62 22.15 -14.07
CA ARG A 116 -5.06 22.31 -13.85
C ARG A 116 -5.61 21.32 -12.83
N GLU A 117 -6.82 21.58 -12.34
CA GLU A 117 -7.62 20.63 -11.59
C GLU A 117 -7.91 19.35 -12.39
N PHE A 118 -8.05 18.24 -11.67
CA PHE A 118 -8.54 16.97 -12.23
C PHE A 118 -10.00 17.14 -12.66
N THR A 119 -10.39 16.59 -13.82
CA THR A 119 -11.80 16.59 -14.25
C THR A 119 -12.58 15.47 -13.55
N ASP A 120 -13.91 15.55 -13.55
CA ASP A 120 -14.73 14.49 -12.93
C ASP A 120 -14.52 13.13 -13.62
N ASP A 121 -14.40 13.10 -14.95
CA ASP A 121 -14.06 11.89 -15.70
C ASP A 121 -12.71 11.29 -15.28
N GLU A 122 -11.69 12.13 -15.06
CA GLU A 122 -10.39 11.67 -14.57
C GLU A 122 -10.48 11.11 -13.15
N ILE A 123 -11.26 11.76 -12.29
CA ILE A 123 -11.50 11.32 -10.91
C ILE A 123 -12.18 9.96 -10.91
N ASP A 124 -13.18 9.74 -11.76
CA ASP A 124 -13.88 8.45 -11.89
C ASP A 124 -12.91 7.35 -12.36
N VAL A 125 -12.08 7.64 -13.35
CA VAL A 125 -11.09 6.70 -13.86
C VAL A 125 -10.03 6.37 -12.80
N ILE A 126 -9.53 7.37 -12.07
CA ILE A 126 -8.55 7.19 -10.99
C ILE A 126 -9.17 6.35 -9.86
N SER A 127 -10.39 6.70 -9.44
CA SER A 127 -11.10 6.02 -8.36
C SER A 127 -11.40 4.57 -8.69
N ALA A 128 -11.85 4.27 -9.91
CA ALA A 128 -12.06 2.90 -10.37
C ALA A 128 -10.74 2.11 -10.42
N THR A 129 -9.66 2.75 -10.89
CA THR A 129 -8.33 2.11 -10.97
C THR A 129 -7.77 1.80 -9.57
N LEU A 130 -7.95 2.70 -8.60
CA LEU A 130 -7.55 2.49 -7.21
C LEU A 130 -8.37 1.41 -6.51
N ARG A 131 -9.68 1.35 -6.77
CA ARG A 131 -10.54 0.28 -6.27
C ARG A 131 -10.05 -1.08 -6.76
N ARG A 132 -9.77 -1.18 -8.06
CA ARG A 132 -9.22 -2.41 -8.65
C ARG A 132 -7.86 -2.76 -8.04
N LEU A 133 -6.97 -1.79 -7.84
CA LEU A 133 -5.69 -2.00 -7.16
C LEU A 133 -5.90 -2.56 -5.75
N HIS A 134 -6.77 -1.94 -4.95
CA HIS A 134 -7.12 -2.43 -3.62
C HIS A 134 -7.62 -3.87 -3.64
N GLU A 135 -8.54 -4.23 -4.54
CA GLU A 135 -9.05 -5.60 -4.65
C GLU A 135 -7.97 -6.63 -5.00
N ILE A 136 -7.12 -6.34 -5.98
CA ILE A 136 -6.09 -7.30 -6.41
C ILE A 136 -4.91 -7.39 -5.45
N THR A 137 -4.74 -6.38 -4.59
CA THR A 137 -3.70 -6.37 -3.55
C THR A 137 -4.23 -6.70 -2.17
N GLU A 138 -5.51 -7.06 -2.03
CA GLU A 138 -6.09 -7.41 -0.74
C GLU A 138 -5.25 -8.53 -0.11
N PRO A 139 -4.61 -8.27 1.03
CA PRO A 139 -3.81 -9.28 1.70
C PRO A 139 -4.73 -10.37 2.26
N PRO A 140 -4.22 -11.58 2.48
CA PRO A 140 -4.99 -12.60 3.18
C PRO A 140 -5.41 -12.11 4.57
N GLU A 141 -6.67 -12.33 4.94
CA GLU A 141 -7.18 -11.97 6.28
C GLU A 141 -6.49 -12.76 7.40
N SER A 142 -6.02 -13.97 7.09
CA SER A 142 -5.32 -14.84 8.04
C SER A 142 -4.44 -15.89 7.34
N LEU A 143 -3.49 -16.40 8.09
CA LEU A 143 -2.80 -17.65 7.83
C LEU A 143 -3.44 -18.77 8.65
N THR A 144 -3.47 -19.98 8.11
CA THR A 144 -3.85 -21.16 8.91
C THR A 144 -2.80 -21.39 10.02
N LYS A 145 -3.20 -22.03 11.12
CA LYS A 145 -2.26 -22.38 12.20
C LYS A 145 -1.03 -23.13 11.68
N ALA A 146 -1.26 -24.09 10.77
CA ALA A 146 -0.19 -24.86 10.13
C ALA A 146 0.79 -24.01 9.31
N GLN A 147 0.31 -22.95 8.64
CA GLN A 147 1.17 -21.99 7.92
C GLN A 147 1.93 -21.09 8.89
N GLN A 148 1.29 -20.62 9.96
CA GLN A 148 1.93 -19.81 11.00
C GLN A 148 3.05 -20.59 11.70
N GLU A 149 2.77 -21.82 12.13
CA GLU A 149 3.74 -22.73 12.75
C GLU A 149 4.95 -22.96 11.84
N ALA A 150 4.70 -23.25 10.56
CA ALA A 150 5.79 -23.48 9.60
C ALA A 150 6.67 -22.24 9.43
N LEU A 151 6.07 -21.05 9.35
CA LEU A 151 6.83 -19.80 9.30
C LEU A 151 7.57 -19.52 10.62
N ARG A 152 6.97 -19.76 11.79
CA ARG A 152 7.64 -19.58 13.10
C ARG A 152 8.90 -20.44 13.21
N CYS A 153 8.86 -21.71 12.79
CA CYS A 153 10.06 -22.56 12.77
C CYS A 153 11.20 -21.95 11.92
N ILE A 154 10.89 -21.40 10.74
CA ILE A 154 11.90 -20.73 9.92
C ILE A 154 12.38 -19.43 10.58
N ALA A 155 11.50 -18.68 11.23
CA ALA A 155 11.86 -17.46 11.97
C ALA A 155 12.79 -17.75 13.16
N GLU A 156 12.66 -18.92 13.78
CA GLU A 156 13.51 -19.42 14.87
C GLU A 156 14.84 -20.01 14.37
N GLY A 157 15.02 -20.14 13.05
CA GLY A 157 16.26 -20.65 12.43
C GLY A 157 16.28 -22.16 12.20
N ASP A 158 15.15 -22.86 12.38
CA ASP A 158 15.07 -24.31 12.17
C ASP A 158 15.29 -24.66 10.69
N ARG A 159 16.14 -25.66 10.42
CA ARG A 159 16.24 -26.28 9.08
C ARG A 159 14.97 -27.10 8.80
N HIS A 160 14.61 -27.26 7.52
CA HIS A 160 13.36 -27.92 7.12
C HIS A 160 13.13 -29.30 7.77
N ALA A 161 14.15 -30.16 7.85
CA ALA A 161 14.03 -31.47 8.48
C ALA A 161 13.76 -31.38 9.99
N ALA A 162 14.45 -30.48 10.70
CA ALA A 162 14.28 -30.26 12.13
C ALA A 162 12.90 -29.65 12.43
N ALA A 163 12.48 -28.67 11.64
CA ALA A 163 11.15 -28.06 11.74
C ALA A 163 10.04 -29.08 11.47
N ALA A 164 10.19 -29.95 10.47
CA ALA A 164 9.22 -31.00 10.17
C ALA A 164 9.09 -32.00 11.33
N ALA A 165 10.22 -32.42 11.90
CA ALA A 165 10.26 -33.30 13.07
C ALA A 165 9.59 -32.64 14.30
N LYS A 166 9.89 -31.35 14.56
CA LYS A 166 9.30 -30.55 15.65
C LYS A 166 7.78 -30.43 15.53
N LEU A 167 7.25 -30.37 14.30
CA LEU A 167 5.83 -30.31 14.01
C LEU A 167 5.17 -31.69 13.82
N GLY A 168 5.92 -32.80 13.95
CA GLY A 168 5.40 -34.16 13.79
C GLY A 168 4.91 -34.48 12.38
N ILE A 169 5.51 -33.89 11.33
CA ILE A 169 5.14 -34.09 9.93
C ILE A 169 6.33 -34.48 9.05
N THR A 170 6.07 -34.92 7.82
CA THR A 170 7.13 -35.19 6.84
C THR A 170 7.77 -33.89 6.33
N GLU A 171 9.03 -33.95 5.91
CA GLU A 171 9.72 -32.79 5.33
C GLU A 171 9.02 -32.28 4.05
N SER A 172 8.43 -33.19 3.25
CA SER A 172 7.63 -32.82 2.08
C SER A 172 6.35 -32.04 2.47
N ALA A 173 5.65 -32.47 3.53
CA ALA A 173 4.49 -31.75 4.05
C ALA A 173 4.88 -30.37 4.60
N PHE A 174 6.02 -30.25 5.27
CA PHE A 174 6.54 -28.97 5.73
C PHE A 174 6.83 -28.01 4.57
N LYS A 175 7.52 -28.49 3.52
CA LYS A 175 7.78 -27.70 2.29
C LYS A 175 6.47 -27.26 1.62
N ALA A 176 5.47 -28.13 1.56
CA ALA A 176 4.16 -27.79 1.00
C ALA A 176 3.47 -26.67 1.81
N ARG A 177 3.55 -26.68 3.15
CA ARG A 177 3.03 -25.60 4.01
C ARG A 177 3.73 -24.26 3.72
N LEU A 178 5.05 -24.25 3.54
CA LEU A 178 5.79 -23.03 3.18
C LEU A 178 5.42 -22.49 1.79
N ILE A 179 5.23 -23.38 0.81
CA ILE A 179 4.76 -22.99 -0.53
C ILE A 179 3.37 -22.35 -0.43
N SER A 180 2.44 -23.01 0.27
CA SER A 180 1.09 -22.48 0.49
C SER A 180 1.09 -21.14 1.23
N ALA A 181 1.95 -20.98 2.25
CA ALA A 181 2.10 -19.71 2.96
C ALA A 181 2.63 -18.59 2.05
N ARG A 182 3.64 -18.89 1.22
CA ARG A 182 4.18 -17.96 0.22
C ARG A 182 3.13 -17.51 -0.79
N GLU A 183 2.36 -18.44 -1.34
CA GLU A 183 1.27 -18.13 -2.28
C GLU A 183 0.23 -17.23 -1.64
N ARG A 184 -0.20 -17.57 -0.41
CA ARG A 184 -1.20 -16.80 0.34
C ARG A 184 -0.72 -15.38 0.64
N LEU A 185 0.57 -15.21 0.94
CA LEU A 185 1.19 -13.90 1.20
C LEU A 185 1.71 -13.21 -0.07
N MET A 186 1.47 -13.79 -1.25
CA MET A 186 1.98 -13.35 -2.56
C MET A 186 3.51 -13.10 -2.60
N ALA A 187 4.27 -13.90 -1.86
CA ALA A 187 5.72 -13.80 -1.71
C ALA A 187 6.47 -14.81 -2.58
N ARG A 188 7.64 -14.42 -3.08
CA ARG A 188 8.51 -15.28 -3.94
C ARG A 188 9.36 -16.23 -3.12
N THR A 189 9.85 -15.76 -1.98
CA THR A 189 10.73 -16.51 -1.09
C THR A 189 10.08 -16.68 0.28
N THR A 190 10.53 -17.67 1.05
CA THR A 190 10.07 -17.86 2.43
C THR A 190 10.47 -16.70 3.33
N ALA A 191 11.62 -16.05 3.06
CA ALA A 191 12.05 -14.85 3.77
C ALA A 191 11.10 -13.66 3.51
N GLU A 192 10.70 -13.43 2.26
CA GLU A 192 9.70 -12.41 1.91
C GLU A 192 8.33 -12.73 2.54
N ALA A 193 7.92 -14.01 2.53
CA ALA A 193 6.70 -14.44 3.20
C ALA A 193 6.74 -14.14 4.71
N LEU A 194 7.86 -14.44 5.37
CA LEU A 194 8.07 -14.12 6.77
C LEU A 194 7.97 -12.63 7.06
N GLN A 195 8.63 -11.80 6.24
CA GLN A 195 8.57 -10.34 6.39
C GLN A 195 7.13 -9.85 6.26
N ARG A 196 6.43 -10.24 5.19
CA ARG A 196 5.03 -9.86 4.99
C ARG A 196 4.11 -10.35 6.10
N ALA A 197 4.32 -11.58 6.58
CA ALA A 197 3.52 -12.11 7.69
C ALA A 197 3.73 -11.29 8.97
N LYS A 198 4.94 -10.79 9.24
CA LYS A 198 5.20 -9.84 10.34
C LYS A 198 4.57 -8.47 10.08
N ASP A 199 4.73 -7.92 8.88
CA ASP A 199 4.16 -6.62 8.49
C ASP A 199 2.63 -6.64 8.60
N TYR A 200 2.01 -7.76 8.24
CA TYR A 200 0.57 -7.98 8.31
C TYR A 200 0.10 -8.36 9.73
N ARG A 201 1.03 -8.52 10.69
CA ARG A 201 0.82 -9.04 12.06
C ARG A 201 0.06 -10.37 12.09
N LEU A 202 0.41 -11.26 11.16
CA LEU A 202 -0.10 -12.63 11.07
C LEU A 202 0.79 -13.65 11.80
N LEU A 203 1.92 -13.20 12.39
CA LEU A 203 2.86 -13.97 13.21
C LEU A 203 3.13 -13.26 14.53
#